data_AF-A0A2M7I4Y3-F1
#
_entry.id   AF-A0A2M7I4Y3-F1
#
_cell.length_a   1.000
_cell.length_b   1.000
_cell.length_c   1.000
_cell.angle_alpha   90.00
_cell.angle_beta   90.00
_cell.angle_gamma   90.00
#
_symmetry.space_group_name_H-M   'P 1'
#
loop_
_entity.id
_entity.type
_entity.pdbx_description
1 polymer ?
#
loop_
_entity_poly.entity_id
_entity_poly.type
_entity_poly.pdbx_seq_one_letter_code
_entity_poly.pdbx_strand_id
1 'polypeptide(L)' 'MTQLYCYVPEDIAQQAQQKAAQSGLSLSRYLAELVKRDTRANSGWPEGYFDLFGKWEGAPLERPPQGEFEKRLTLE' A
#
# COMPACT_ATOMS: atom_id res chain seq x y z
N MET A 1 -6.13 10.55 -15.37
CA MET A 1 -5.27 9.35 -15.32
C MET A 1 -3.84 9.79 -15.54
N THR A 2 -2.89 9.26 -14.79
CA THR A 2 -1.46 9.53 -14.99
C THR A 2 -0.93 8.60 -16.09
N GLN A 3 -0.16 9.13 -17.03
CA GLN A 3 0.51 8.34 -18.07
C GLN A 3 1.90 7.93 -17.60
N LEU A 4 2.28 6.67 -17.84
CA LEU A 4 3.60 6.13 -17.54
C LEU A 4 4.27 5.71 -18.86
N TYR A 5 5.54 6.07 -19.02
CA TYR A 5 6.38 5.59 -20.12
C TYR A 5 7.33 4.54 -19.57
N CYS A 6 7.42 3.40 -20.25
CA CYS A 6 8.25 2.27 -19.83
C CYS A 6 9.19 1.91 -20.96
N TYR A 7 10.50 2.04 -20.71
CA TYR A 7 11.55 1.63 -21.64
C TYR A 7 12.05 0.25 -21.25
N VAL A 8 11.89 -0.71 -22.14
CA VAL A 8 12.33 -2.09 -21.95
C VAL A 8 12.99 -2.60 -23.23
N PRO A 9 13.89 -3.58 -23.13
CA PRO A 9 14.38 -4.32 -24.29
C PRO A 9 13.25 -4.93 -25.14
N GLU A 10 13.50 -5.10 -26.44
CA GLU A 10 12.51 -5.59 -27.41
C GLU A 10 11.96 -6.98 -27.05
N ASP A 11 12.82 -7.89 -26.58
CA ASP A 11 12.44 -9.23 -26.17
C ASP A 11 11.45 -9.22 -24.99
N ILE A 12 11.64 -8.29 -24.05
CA ILE A 12 10.73 -8.09 -22.92
C ILE A 12 9.39 -7.51 -23.39
N ALA A 13 9.42 -6.55 -24.32
CA ALA A 13 8.21 -5.97 -24.90
C ALA A 13 7.36 -7.03 -25.61
N GLN A 14 8.01 -7.91 -26.39
CA GLN A 14 7.35 -9.02 -27.07
C GLN A 14 6.74 -10.03 -26.09
N GLN A 15 7.48 -10.40 -25.04
CA GLN A 15 6.94 -11.29 -24.00
C GLN A 15 5.72 -10.67 -23.30
N ALA A 16 5.74 -9.37 -23.01
CA ALA A 16 4.61 -8.67 -22.42
C ALA A 16 3.38 -8.67 -23.33
N GLN A 17 3.58 -8.45 -24.64
CA GLN A 17 2.50 -8.54 -25.63
C GLN A 17 1.90 -9.94 -25.71
N GLN A 18 2.73 -10.98 -25.75
CA GLN A 18 2.28 -12.37 -25.78
C GLN A 18 1.44 -12.72 -24.55
N LYS A 19 1.91 -12.34 -23.35
CA LYS A 19 1.18 -12.57 -22.09
C LYS A 19 -0.15 -11.80 -22.05
N ALA A 20 -0.18 -10.58 -22.58
CA ALA A 20 -1.42 -9.80 -22.69
C ALA A 20 -2.43 -10.49 -23.63
N ALA A 21 -1.97 -10.95 -24.80
CA ALA A 21 -2.79 -11.67 -25.77
C ALA A 21 -3.33 -12.99 -25.22
N GLN A 22 -2.50 -13.78 -24.53
CA GLN A 22 -2.92 -15.02 -23.85
C GLN A 22 -3.98 -14.75 -22.77
N SER A 23 -3.95 -13.57 -22.16
CA SER A 23 -4.94 -13.14 -21.16
C SER A 23 -6.18 -12.48 -21.78
N GLY A 24 -6.25 -12.34 -23.10
CA GLY A 24 -7.34 -11.62 -23.78
C GLY A 24 -7.39 -10.12 -23.47
N LEU A 25 -6.27 -9.52 -23.06
CA LEU A 25 -6.17 -8.12 -22.66
C LEU A 25 -5.32 -7.31 -23.66
N SER A 26 -5.59 -6.01 -23.78
CA SER A 26 -4.65 -5.10 -24.41
C SER A 26 -3.37 -4.98 -23.57
N LEU A 27 -2.25 -4.65 -24.20
CA LEU A 27 -0.97 -4.47 -23.51
C LEU A 27 -1.07 -3.41 -22.39
N SER A 28 -1.71 -2.28 -22.66
CA SER A 28 -1.90 -1.21 -21.67
C SER A 28 -2.71 -1.67 -20.45
N ARG A 29 -3.79 -2.44 -20.67
CA ARG A 29 -4.61 -2.98 -19.59
C ARG A 29 -3.87 -4.06 -18.80
N TYR A 30 -3.15 -4.93 -19.50
CA TYR A 30 -2.32 -5.96 -18.87
C TYR A 30 -1.26 -5.35 -17.93
N LEU A 31 -0.52 -4.34 -18.41
CA LEU A 31 0.47 -3.63 -17.61
C LEU A 31 -0.15 -2.89 -16.42
N ALA A 32 -1.30 -2.23 -16.63
CA ALA A 32 -2.01 -1.56 -15.54
C ALA A 32 -2.44 -2.54 -14.43
N GLU A 33 -2.93 -3.74 -14.79
CA GLU A 33 -3.29 -4.77 -13.82
C GLU A 33 -2.05 -5.34 -13.09
N LEU A 34 -0.93 -5.49 -13.78
CA LEU A 34 0.35 -5.87 -13.16
C LEU A 34 0.76 -4.85 -12.08
N VAL A 35 0.77 -3.56 -12.41
CA VAL A 35 1.13 -2.49 -11.47
C VAL A 35 0.15 -2.43 -10.30
N LYS A 36 -1.16 -2.61 -10.53
CA LYS A 36 -2.15 -2.64 -9.44
C LYS A 36 -1.93 -3.82 -8.49
N ARG A 37 -1.62 -5.01 -9.02
CA ARG A 37 -1.39 -6.21 -8.20
C ARG A 37 -0.15 -6.03 -7.33
N ASP A 38 0.92 -5.51 -7.91
CA ASP A 38 2.18 -5.26 -7.21
C ASP A 38 2.02 -4.19 -6.12
N THR A 39 1.36 -3.08 -6.44
CA THR A 39 1.17 -1.98 -5.48
C THR A 39 0.13 -2.28 -4.39
N ARG A 40 -0.86 -3.14 -4.65
CA ARG A 40 -1.81 -3.61 -3.62
C ARG A 40 -1.15 -4.41 -2.50
N ALA A 41 -0.04 -5.10 -2.78
CA ALA A 41 0.69 -5.82 -1.75
C ALA A 41 1.35 -4.88 -0.72
N ASN A 42 1.55 -3.61 -1.08
CA ASN A 42 2.24 -2.60 -0.27
C ASN A 42 1.34 -1.43 0.17
N SER A 43 0.04 -1.49 -0.12
CA SER A 43 -0.88 -0.37 0.16
C SER A 43 -1.40 -0.42 1.60
N GLY A 44 -0.52 -0.14 2.55
CA GLY A 44 -0.87 0.27 3.91
C GLY A 44 -1.72 -0.71 4.72
N TRP A 45 -2.29 -0.19 5.81
CA TRP A 45 -3.21 -0.93 6.66
C TRP A 45 -4.49 -1.28 5.89
N PRO A 46 -5.12 -2.44 6.17
CA PRO A 46 -6.39 -2.81 5.56
C PRO A 46 -7.43 -1.70 5.65
N GLU A 47 -8.34 -1.63 4.66
CA GLU A 47 -9.50 -0.75 4.74
C GLU A 47 -10.25 -1.01 6.07
N GLY A 48 -10.54 0.05 6.81
CA GLY A 48 -11.19 -0.04 8.11
C GLY A 48 -10.27 -0.40 9.28
N TYR A 49 -8.96 -0.57 9.09
CA TYR A 49 -8.04 -0.91 10.18
C TYR A 49 -8.07 0.09 11.34
N PHE A 50 -7.99 1.39 11.05
CA PHE A 50 -8.09 2.44 12.09
C PHE A 50 -9.51 2.60 12.62
N ASP A 51 -10.51 2.23 11.83
CA ASP A 51 -11.90 2.22 12.29
C ASP A 51 -12.13 1.10 13.31
N LEU A 52 -11.35 0.01 13.28
CA LEU A 52 -11.36 -1.05 14.29
C LEU A 52 -10.45 -0.71 15.48
N PHE A 53 -9.40 0.07 15.26
CA PHE A 53 -8.47 0.50 16.29
C PHE A 53 -9.17 1.42 17.30
N GLY A 54 -9.53 0.87 18.45
CA GLY A 54 -10.28 1.56 19.51
C GLY A 54 -11.77 1.21 19.59
N LYS A 55 -12.28 0.35 18.69
CA LYS A 55 -13.59 -0.31 18.81
C LYS A 55 -13.48 -1.68 19.49
N TRP A 56 -12.59 -1.80 20.48
CA TRP A 56 -12.55 -2.98 21.34
C TRP A 56 -13.92 -3.12 22.02
N GLU A 57 -14.39 -4.36 22.22
CA GLU A 57 -15.64 -4.69 22.90
C GLU A 57 -15.57 -4.26 24.38
N GLY A 58 -15.79 -2.97 24.63
CA GLY A 58 -15.53 -2.32 25.91
C GLY A 58 -15.83 -0.82 25.88
N ALA A 59 -15.58 -0.15 27.00
CA ALA A 59 -15.76 1.28 27.10
C ALA A 59 -14.84 2.02 26.11
N PRO A 60 -15.22 3.23 25.64
CA PRO A 60 -14.34 4.09 24.87
C PRO A 60 -12.99 4.23 25.57
N LEU A 61 -11.90 4.19 24.79
CA LEU A 61 -10.56 4.44 25.31
C LEU A 61 -10.47 5.87 25.82
N GLU A 62 -10.49 6.03 27.14
CA GLU A 62 -10.22 7.32 27.78
C GLU A 62 -8.72 7.43 28.06
N ARG A 63 -8.13 8.55 27.63
CA ARG A 63 -6.75 8.85 27.97
C ARG A 63 -6.66 9.09 29.48
N PRO A 64 -5.84 8.35 30.23
CA PRO A 64 -5.64 8.65 31.65
C PRO A 64 -5.00 10.04 31.81
N PRO A 65 -5.16 10.69 32.97
CA PRO A 65 -4.47 11.94 33.26
C PRO A 65 -2.96 11.78 33.06
N GLN A 66 -2.32 12.83 32.54
CA GLN A 66 -0.92 12.80 32.09
C GLN A 66 0.10 12.47 33.21
N GLY A 67 -0.32 12.55 34.48
CA GLY A 67 0.55 12.29 35.62
C GLY A 67 1.65 13.34 35.76
N GLU A 68 2.58 13.08 36.67
CA GLU A 68 3.76 13.93 36.89
C GLU A 68 4.82 13.68 35.81
N PHE A 69 5.60 14.72 35.50
CA PHE A 69 6.75 14.57 34.61
C PHE A 69 7.80 13.63 35.21
N GLU A 70 8.37 12.78 34.36
CA GLU A 70 9.57 12.01 34.68
C GLU A 70 10.74 12.98 34.97
N LYS A 71 11.37 12.83 36.14
CA LYS A 71 12.60 13.58 36.47
C LYS A 71 13.80 12.82 35.92
N ARG A 72 14.43 13.35 34.87
CA ARG A 72 15.69 12.83 34.32
C ARG A 72 16.89 13.60 34.89
N LEU A 73 18.01 12.91 35.07
CA LEU A 73 19.28 13.54 35.37
C LEU A 73 19.68 14.47 34.23
N THR A 74 20.19 15.66 34.55
CA THR A 74 20.88 16.52 33.58
C THR A 74 22.10 15.79 33.05
N LEU A 75 22.28 15.81 31.73
CA LEU A 75 23.52 15.37 31.10
C LEU A 75 24.63 16.37 31.47
N GLU A 76 25.75 15.85 31.98
CA GLU A 76 26.98 16.61 32.24
C GLU A 76 27.67 17.05 30.94
#